data_AF-A0A1C3E9G3-F1
#
_entry.id   AF-A0A1C3E9G3-F1
#
_cell.length_a   1.000
_cell.length_b   1.000
_cell.length_c   1.000
_cell.angle_alpha   90.00
_cell.angle_beta   90.00
_cell.angle_gamma   90.00
#
_symmetry.space_group_name_H-M   'P 1'
#
loop_
_entity.id
_entity.type
_entity.pdbx_description
1 polymer ?
#
loop_
_entity_poly.entity_id
_entity_poly.type
_entity_poly.pdbx_seq_one_letter_code
_entity_poly.pdbx_strand_id
1 'polypeptide(L)'
;MIFDFSNLDTKLLIAIIAPISACIGYSYRARTESKKKQKRALYLMLEVWHRLSVNYKKDFRPEFIYLFKKIENKIPDLKLSEDDINIMYDTFEPVLLEKMKGISQEDLEDYQNKFKEAIILTSEDNPILAYEISHSVLISKISDDVNSMFSKFLGNNTSQEENERKLRRLVESIFDVKAIESLEDDVKKVARSISIFDFIRVKNKIKKRKNFLLNSHKADPEIERLASSFLDGVKMLSEDSNKKHKAEAEI
;
A
#
# COMPACT_ATOMS: atom_id res chain seq x y z
N MET A 1 46.24 -7.72 -39.20
CA MET A 1 47.36 -7.68 -38.23
C MET A 1 47.17 -8.88 -37.30
N ILE A 2 47.89 -9.97 -37.55
CA ILE A 2 47.83 -11.19 -36.73
C ILE A 2 48.93 -11.02 -35.68
N PHE A 3 48.55 -10.88 -34.41
CA PHE A 3 49.51 -10.86 -33.31
C PHE A 3 50.00 -12.30 -33.10
N ASP A 4 51.29 -12.53 -33.37
CA ASP A 4 51.94 -13.81 -33.09
C ASP A 4 52.34 -13.86 -31.61
N PHE A 5 51.55 -14.58 -30.81
CA PHE A 5 51.73 -14.73 -29.37
C PHE A 5 52.72 -15.84 -29.00
N SER A 6 53.32 -16.53 -29.97
CA SER A 6 54.17 -17.71 -29.74
C SER A 6 55.46 -17.43 -28.94
N ASN A 7 55.90 -16.16 -28.86
CA ASN A 7 57.11 -15.73 -28.16
C ASN A 7 56.87 -14.83 -26.93
N LEU A 8 55.62 -14.71 -26.45
CA LEU A 8 55.34 -13.87 -25.26
C LEU A 8 55.74 -14.62 -23.97
N ASP A 9 56.59 -14.01 -23.14
CA ASP A 9 56.93 -14.54 -21.81
C ASP A 9 55.64 -14.76 -20.99
N THR A 10 55.45 -15.98 -20.49
CA THR A 10 54.29 -16.37 -19.68
C THR A 10 54.09 -15.43 -18.48
N LYS A 11 55.17 -14.91 -17.89
CA LYS A 11 55.09 -13.95 -16.78
C LYS A 11 54.50 -12.61 -17.22
N LEU A 12 54.89 -12.12 -18.39
CA LEU A 12 54.37 -10.89 -18.97
C LEU A 12 52.89 -11.04 -19.36
N LEU A 13 52.52 -12.21 -19.86
CA LEU A 13 51.13 -12.56 -20.19
C LEU A 13 50.25 -12.59 -18.93
N ILE A 14 50.71 -13.23 -17.84
CA ILE A 14 50.02 -13.21 -16.54
C ILE A 14 49.90 -11.79 -15.99
N ALA A 15 50.95 -10.98 -16.06
CA ALA A 15 50.96 -9.60 -15.57
C ALA A 15 49.97 -8.69 -16.30
N ILE A 16 49.62 -8.99 -17.56
CA ILE A 16 48.63 -8.25 -18.34
C ILE A 16 47.22 -8.79 -18.11
N ILE A 17 47.03 -10.12 -18.12
CA ILE A 17 45.70 -10.72 -17.99
C ILE A 17 45.13 -10.55 -16.58
N ALA A 18 45.95 -10.74 -15.55
CA ALA A 18 45.50 -10.65 -14.16
C ALA A 18 44.78 -9.33 -13.80
N PRO A 19 45.33 -8.13 -14.10
CA PRO A 19 44.65 -6.87 -13.81
C PRO A 19 43.40 -6.67 -14.69
N ILE A 20 43.40 -7.13 -15.94
CA ILE A 20 42.20 -7.05 -16.80
C ILE A 20 41.08 -7.91 -16.23
N SER A 21 41.38 -9.16 -15.86
CA SER A 21 40.40 -10.06 -15.22
C SER A 21 39.92 -9.51 -13.89
N ALA A 22 40.81 -8.92 -13.07
CA ALA A 22 40.44 -8.27 -11.82
C ALA A 22 39.51 -7.06 -12.04
N CYS A 23 39.81 -6.20 -13.02
CA CYS A 23 38.97 -5.06 -13.39
C CYS A 23 37.59 -5.50 -13.88
N ILE A 24 37.51 -6.56 -14.70
CA ILE A 24 36.25 -7.14 -15.15
C ILE A 24 35.47 -7.70 -13.97
N GLY A 25 36.13 -8.47 -13.10
CA GLY A 25 35.52 -9.05 -11.90
C GLY A 25 34.98 -7.98 -10.95
N TYR A 26 35.75 -6.93 -10.69
CA TYR A 26 35.34 -5.80 -9.86
C TYR A 26 34.16 -5.04 -10.48
N SER A 27 34.23 -4.75 -11.78
CA SER A 27 33.15 -4.07 -12.51
C SER A 27 31.86 -4.88 -12.51
N TYR A 28 31.97 -6.21 -12.69
CA TYR A 28 30.83 -7.11 -12.60
C TYR A 28 30.23 -7.11 -11.20
N ARG A 29 31.06 -7.24 -10.16
CA ARG A 29 30.62 -7.20 -8.76
C ARG A 29 29.92 -5.89 -8.43
N ALA A 30 30.51 -4.74 -8.75
CA ALA A 30 29.91 -3.43 -8.55
C ALA A 30 28.53 -3.30 -9.22
N ARG A 31 28.40 -3.77 -10.48
CA ARG A 31 27.10 -3.79 -11.19
C ARG A 31 26.07 -4.68 -10.48
N THR A 32 26.48 -5.85 -10.00
CA THR A 32 25.56 -6.75 -9.28
C THR A 32 25.10 -6.18 -7.94
N GLU A 33 26.01 -5.57 -7.18
CA GLU A 33 25.70 -4.94 -5.90
C GLU A 33 24.79 -3.72 -6.08
N SER A 34 25.08 -2.84 -7.04
CA SER A 34 24.21 -1.72 -7.41
C SER A 34 22.80 -2.20 -7.78
N LYS A 35 22.69 -3.20 -8.67
CA LYS A 35 21.39 -3.75 -9.05
C LYS A 35 20.61 -4.34 -7.87
N LYS A 36 21.31 -4.95 -6.90
CA LYS A 36 20.70 -5.49 -5.68
C LYS A 36 20.15 -4.36 -4.79
N LYS A 37 20.91 -3.28 -4.62
CA LYS A 37 20.49 -2.09 -3.87
C LYS A 37 19.27 -1.43 -4.49
N GLN A 38 19.29 -1.19 -5.79
CA GLN A 38 18.14 -0.61 -6.50
C GLN A 38 16.89 -1.50 -6.43
N LYS A 39 17.04 -2.82 -6.50
CA LYS A 39 15.91 -3.75 -6.29
C LYS A 39 15.34 -3.67 -4.88
N ARG A 40 16.18 -3.47 -3.87
CA ARG A 40 15.73 -3.25 -2.49
C ARG A 40 14.96 -1.94 -2.36
N ALA A 41 15.46 -0.85 -2.95
CA ALA A 41 14.74 0.42 -3.02
C ALA A 41 13.37 0.27 -3.69
N LEU A 42 13.33 -0.40 -4.86
CA LEU A 42 12.09 -0.69 -5.57
C LEU A 42 11.10 -1.50 -4.71
N TYR A 43 11.59 -2.50 -3.98
CA TYR A 43 10.74 -3.30 -3.08
C TYR A 43 10.10 -2.44 -1.98
N LEU A 44 10.89 -1.59 -1.32
CA LEU A 44 10.38 -0.68 -0.28
C LEU A 44 9.32 0.26 -0.84
N MET A 45 9.55 0.87 -2.00
CA MET A 45 8.57 1.75 -2.64
C MET A 45 7.30 1.01 -3.06
N LEU A 46 7.43 -0.24 -3.55
CA LEU A 46 6.28 -1.09 -3.88
C LEU A 46 5.47 -1.49 -2.64
N GLU A 47 6.12 -1.69 -1.49
CA GLU A 47 5.42 -1.98 -0.24
C GLU A 47 4.60 -0.77 0.21
N VAL A 48 5.21 0.41 0.23
CA VAL A 48 4.52 1.68 0.54
C VAL A 48 3.36 1.88 -0.45
N TRP A 49 3.61 1.74 -1.75
CA TRP A 49 2.57 1.85 -2.77
C TRP A 49 1.46 0.83 -2.57
N HIS A 50 1.78 -0.43 -2.26
CA HIS A 50 0.80 -1.49 -2.09
C HIS A 50 -0.17 -1.18 -0.95
N ARG A 51 0.34 -0.72 0.18
CA ARG A 51 -0.47 -0.38 1.35
C ARG A 51 -1.31 0.86 1.09
N LEU A 52 -0.74 1.90 0.47
CA LEU A 52 -1.46 3.12 0.11
C LEU A 52 -2.48 2.90 -1.01
N SER A 53 -2.26 1.93 -1.90
CA SER A 53 -3.13 1.65 -3.05
C SER A 53 -4.56 1.26 -2.66
N VAL A 54 -4.80 0.82 -1.43
CA VAL A 54 -6.15 0.55 -0.92
C VAL A 54 -7.04 1.79 -1.05
N ASN A 55 -6.48 2.99 -0.89
CA ASN A 55 -7.19 4.26 -1.04
C ASN A 55 -7.62 4.59 -2.48
N TYR A 56 -7.21 3.81 -3.50
CA TYR A 56 -7.82 3.92 -4.84
C TYR A 56 -9.30 3.52 -4.84
N LYS A 57 -9.71 2.72 -3.87
CA LYS A 57 -11.09 2.29 -3.72
C LYS A 57 -11.87 3.33 -2.92
N LYS A 58 -12.76 4.05 -3.61
CA LYS A 58 -13.59 5.10 -3.02
C LYS A 58 -14.99 4.64 -2.64
N ASP A 59 -15.43 3.53 -3.22
CA ASP A 59 -16.78 2.99 -3.06
C ASP A 59 -16.70 1.53 -2.62
N PHE A 60 -17.31 1.22 -1.48
CA PHE A 60 -17.41 -0.13 -0.91
C PHE A 60 -18.82 -0.70 -1.06
N ARG A 61 -19.75 0.03 -1.68
CA ARG A 61 -21.13 -0.37 -1.89
C ARG A 61 -21.26 -1.71 -2.61
N PRO A 62 -20.47 -2.04 -3.64
CA PRO A 62 -20.54 -3.35 -4.28
C PRO A 62 -20.24 -4.53 -3.32
N GLU A 63 -19.24 -4.38 -2.44
CA GLU A 63 -18.89 -5.39 -1.44
C GLU A 63 -19.90 -5.46 -0.32
N PHE A 64 -20.46 -4.32 0.09
CA PHE A 64 -21.53 -4.25 1.06
C PHE A 64 -22.77 -4.98 0.54
N ILE A 65 -23.22 -4.68 -0.69
CA ILE A 65 -24.34 -5.38 -1.34
C ILE A 65 -24.06 -6.88 -1.44
N TYR A 66 -22.82 -7.27 -1.78
CA TYR A 66 -22.44 -8.69 -1.83
C TYR A 66 -22.54 -9.37 -0.46
N LEU A 67 -22.07 -8.71 0.60
CA LEU A 67 -22.16 -9.19 1.98
C LEU A 67 -23.63 -9.40 2.40
N PHE A 68 -24.49 -8.42 2.11
CA PHE A 68 -25.92 -8.52 2.43
C PHE A 68 -26.61 -9.65 1.67
N LYS A 69 -26.35 -9.80 0.36
CA LYS A 69 -26.87 -10.94 -0.41
C LYS A 69 -26.42 -12.28 0.18
N LYS A 70 -25.19 -12.37 0.71
CA LYS A 70 -24.70 -13.58 1.39
C LYS A 70 -25.40 -13.82 2.73
N ILE A 71 -25.74 -12.77 3.47
CA ILE A 71 -26.51 -12.84 4.72
C ILE A 71 -27.95 -13.29 4.42
N GLU A 72 -28.63 -12.69 3.44
CA GLU A 72 -29.99 -13.10 3.02
C GLU A 72 -30.05 -14.56 2.59
N ASN A 73 -29.04 -15.04 1.85
CA ASN A 73 -28.94 -16.45 1.47
C ASN A 73 -28.81 -17.40 2.68
N LYS A 74 -28.27 -16.92 3.81
CA LYS A 74 -28.08 -17.72 5.03
C LYS A 74 -29.22 -17.53 6.04
N ILE A 75 -29.98 -16.44 5.95
CA ILE A 75 -31.15 -16.14 6.78
C ILE A 75 -32.30 -15.73 5.84
N PRO A 76 -33.05 -16.71 5.29
CA PRO A 76 -34.06 -16.46 4.24
C PRO A 76 -35.22 -15.55 4.68
N ASP A 77 -35.48 -15.50 5.99
CA ASP A 77 -36.53 -14.66 6.58
C ASP A 77 -36.11 -13.18 6.69
N LEU A 78 -34.81 -12.89 6.62
CA LEU A 78 -34.28 -11.54 6.56
C LEU A 78 -34.31 -11.07 5.10
N LYS A 79 -35.45 -10.56 4.64
CA LYS A 79 -35.54 -9.84 3.36
C LYS A 79 -35.34 -8.35 3.61
N LEU A 80 -34.22 -7.82 3.15
CA LEU A 80 -33.93 -6.40 3.28
C LEU A 80 -34.43 -5.69 2.03
N SER A 81 -35.12 -4.57 2.21
CA SER A 81 -35.42 -3.70 1.07
C SER A 81 -34.14 -3.01 0.59
N GLU A 82 -34.16 -2.51 -0.64
CA GLU A 82 -33.03 -1.71 -1.18
C GLU A 82 -32.79 -0.45 -0.33
N ASP A 83 -33.85 0.12 0.24
CA ASP A 83 -33.77 1.26 1.16
C ASP A 83 -33.08 0.91 2.48
N ASP A 84 -33.36 -0.27 3.06
CA ASP A 84 -32.69 -0.75 4.28
C ASP A 84 -31.18 -0.94 4.05
N ILE A 85 -30.81 -1.47 2.88
CA ILE A 85 -29.40 -1.66 2.49
C ILE A 85 -28.71 -0.31 2.34
N ASN A 86 -29.37 0.68 1.74
CA ASN A 86 -28.82 2.03 1.59
C ASN A 86 -28.62 2.71 2.94
N ILE A 87 -29.60 2.64 3.85
CA ILE A 87 -29.50 3.21 5.20
C ILE A 87 -28.36 2.57 5.98
N MET A 88 -28.24 1.25 5.92
CA MET A 88 -27.14 0.53 6.56
C MET A 88 -25.79 0.91 5.92
N TYR A 89 -25.71 1.04 4.60
CA TYR A 89 -24.48 1.46 3.93
C TYR A 89 -24.03 2.85 4.39
N ASP A 90 -24.94 3.82 4.37
CA ASP A 90 -24.65 5.20 4.75
C ASP A 90 -24.24 5.31 6.24
N THR A 91 -24.70 4.37 7.07
CA THR A 91 -24.30 4.26 8.49
C THR A 91 -22.94 3.59 8.68
N PHE A 92 -22.64 2.54 7.89
CA PHE A 92 -21.41 1.74 8.04
C PHE A 92 -20.21 2.29 7.27
N GLU A 93 -20.43 2.92 6.12
CA GLU A 93 -19.37 3.47 5.27
C GLU A 93 -18.46 4.45 6.04
N PRO A 94 -18.99 5.42 6.82
CA PRO A 94 -18.14 6.33 7.60
C PRO A 94 -17.23 5.59 8.58
N VAL A 95 -17.75 4.59 9.30
CA VAL A 95 -17.02 3.79 10.30
C VAL A 95 -15.97 2.90 9.62
N LEU A 96 -16.30 2.31 8.48
CA LEU A 96 -15.38 1.49 7.69
C LEU A 96 -14.21 2.33 7.17
N LEU A 97 -14.52 3.49 6.58
CA LEU A 97 -13.52 4.44 6.10
C LEU A 97 -12.64 4.95 7.24
N GLU A 98 -13.21 5.23 8.41
CA GLU A 98 -12.46 5.64 9.59
C GLU A 98 -11.51 4.57 10.09
N LYS A 99 -11.95 3.30 10.18
CA LYS A 99 -11.07 2.19 10.56
C LYS A 99 -9.96 1.93 9.55
N MET A 100 -10.27 1.96 8.25
CA MET A 100 -9.24 1.82 7.21
C MET A 100 -8.22 2.96 7.26
N LYS A 101 -8.67 4.18 7.59
CA LYS A 101 -7.80 5.34 7.80
C LYS A 101 -6.95 5.19 9.06
N GLY A 102 -7.52 4.73 10.17
CA GLY A 102 -6.79 4.48 11.43
C GLY A 102 -5.67 3.44 11.25
N ILE A 103 -5.97 2.31 10.59
CA ILE A 103 -4.98 1.29 10.25
C ILE A 103 -3.87 1.87 9.33
N SER A 104 -4.23 2.77 8.42
CA SER A 104 -3.25 3.44 7.57
C SER A 104 -2.40 4.49 8.30
N GLN A 105 -2.86 5.01 9.45
CA GLN A 105 -2.16 6.02 10.26
C GLN A 105 -1.14 5.39 11.21
N GLU A 106 -1.47 4.28 11.86
CA GLU A 106 -0.56 3.57 12.77
C GLU A 106 0.76 3.17 12.08
N ASP A 107 0.71 2.92 10.77
CA ASP A 107 1.86 2.53 9.96
C ASP A 107 2.52 3.69 9.16
N LEU A 108 2.04 4.93 9.32
CA LEU A 108 2.46 6.03 8.44
C LEU A 108 3.94 6.42 8.62
N GLU A 109 4.45 6.33 9.86
CA GLU A 109 5.87 6.55 10.16
C GLU A 109 6.75 5.45 9.54
N ASP A 110 6.31 4.19 9.58
CA ASP A 110 6.99 3.07 8.91
C ASP A 110 7.03 3.30 7.39
N TYR A 111 5.95 3.79 6.78
CA TYR A 111 5.92 4.11 5.35
C TYR A 111 6.89 5.22 4.99
N GLN A 112 6.94 6.28 5.79
CA GLN A 112 7.86 7.39 5.60
C GLN A 112 9.31 6.91 5.73
N ASN A 113 9.61 6.06 6.71
CA ASN A 113 10.94 5.52 6.93
C ASN A 113 11.38 4.60 5.78
N LYS A 114 10.51 3.69 5.33
CA LYS A 114 10.77 2.83 4.16
C LYS A 114 10.99 3.64 2.89
N PHE A 115 10.22 4.70 2.69
CA PHE A 115 10.37 5.55 1.52
C PHE A 115 11.67 6.39 1.58
N LYS A 116 12.03 6.94 2.74
CA LYS A 116 13.34 7.60 2.96
C LYS A 116 14.50 6.62 2.75
N GLU A 117 14.40 5.40 3.26
CA GLU A 117 15.41 4.36 3.03
C GLU A 117 15.55 4.04 1.53
N ALA A 118 14.45 3.97 0.79
CA ALA A 118 14.49 3.77 -0.66
C ALA A 118 15.20 4.93 -1.39
N ILE A 119 15.00 6.17 -0.96
CA ILE A 119 15.72 7.34 -1.51
C ILE A 119 17.21 7.23 -1.22
N ILE A 120 17.60 6.91 0.01
CA ILE A 120 19.01 6.74 0.41
C ILE A 120 19.67 5.67 -0.46
N LEU A 121 19.06 4.49 -0.58
CA LEU A 121 19.57 3.40 -1.42
C LEU A 121 19.68 3.79 -2.90
N THR A 122 18.74 4.60 -3.40
CA THR A 122 18.77 5.09 -4.79
C THR A 122 19.88 6.13 -4.98
N SER A 123 20.12 6.99 -3.98
CA SER A 123 21.09 8.08 -4.05
C SER A 123 22.54 7.62 -4.17
N GLU A 124 22.86 6.42 -3.66
CA GLU A 124 24.20 5.84 -3.73
C GLU A 124 24.65 5.58 -5.18
N ASP A 125 23.71 5.21 -6.07
CA ASP A 125 24.01 4.86 -7.46
C ASP A 125 23.48 5.90 -8.46
N ASN A 126 22.36 6.56 -8.15
CA ASN A 126 21.68 7.52 -9.03
C ASN A 126 21.11 8.70 -8.23
N PRO A 127 21.95 9.68 -7.85
CA PRO A 127 21.55 10.83 -7.03
C PRO A 127 20.54 11.75 -7.74
N ILE A 128 20.58 11.83 -9.08
CA ILE A 128 19.62 12.64 -9.86
C ILE A 128 18.22 12.03 -9.74
N LEU A 129 18.10 10.71 -9.92
CA LEU A 129 16.82 10.02 -9.74
C LEU A 129 16.34 10.12 -8.29
N ALA A 130 17.24 9.98 -7.31
CA ALA A 130 16.91 10.13 -5.90
C ALA A 130 16.34 11.53 -5.59
N TYR A 131 16.93 12.58 -6.19
CA TYR A 131 16.42 13.94 -6.10
C TYR A 131 15.04 14.07 -6.77
N GLU A 132 14.83 13.50 -7.95
CA GLU A 132 13.52 13.55 -8.60
C GLU A 132 12.41 12.90 -7.76
N ILE A 133 12.66 11.73 -7.17
CA ILE A 133 11.67 11.01 -6.36
C ILE A 133 11.51 11.61 -4.96
N SER A 134 12.52 12.31 -4.41
CA SER A 134 12.42 12.95 -3.09
C SER A 134 11.47 14.15 -3.09
N HIS A 135 11.24 14.76 -4.26
CA HIS A 135 10.29 15.85 -4.44
C HIS A 135 8.85 15.36 -4.68
N SER A 136 8.61 14.05 -4.60
CA SER A 136 7.25 13.55 -4.78
C SER A 136 6.33 14.10 -3.70
N VAL A 137 5.11 14.42 -4.15
CA VAL A 137 4.06 15.09 -3.37
C VAL A 137 3.71 14.35 -2.08
N LEU A 138 4.06 13.06 -1.98
CA LEU A 138 3.70 12.20 -0.87
C LEU A 138 4.51 12.49 0.40
N ILE A 139 5.84 12.65 0.33
CA ILE A 139 6.64 13.00 1.53
C ILE A 139 6.32 14.40 2.01
N SER A 140 6.27 15.38 1.10
CA SER A 140 6.09 16.79 1.48
C SER A 140 4.75 16.99 2.18
N LYS A 141 3.66 16.42 1.62
CA LYS A 141 2.35 16.45 2.27
C LYS A 141 2.33 15.71 3.60
N ILE A 142 2.88 14.50 3.67
CA ILE A 142 2.94 13.74 4.94
C ILE A 142 3.70 14.50 6.02
N SER A 143 4.85 15.10 5.68
CA SER A 143 5.69 15.82 6.62
C SER A 143 5.07 17.15 7.08
N ASP A 144 4.49 17.91 6.15
CA ASP A 144 3.85 19.19 6.47
C ASP A 144 2.57 18.98 7.28
N ASP A 145 1.81 17.93 6.98
CA ASP A 145 0.54 17.65 7.65
C ASP A 145 0.71 17.03 9.04
N VAL A 146 1.72 16.19 9.26
CA VAL A 146 2.07 15.69 10.61
C VAL A 146 2.52 16.83 11.51
N ASN A 147 3.37 17.74 10.99
CA ASN A 147 3.79 18.93 11.73
C ASN A 147 2.61 19.90 11.99
N SER A 148 1.67 20.02 11.05
CA SER A 148 0.45 20.81 11.24
C SER A 148 -0.52 20.16 12.24
N MET A 149 -0.59 18.82 12.29
CA MET A 149 -1.37 18.07 13.29
C MET A 149 -0.83 18.30 14.69
N PHE A 150 0.47 18.10 14.92
CA PHE A 150 1.08 18.29 16.23
C PHE A 150 0.94 19.73 16.73
N SER A 151 1.17 20.72 15.86
CA SER A 151 1.04 22.14 16.24
C SER A 151 -0.39 22.58 16.53
N LYS A 152 -1.41 21.96 15.92
CA LYS A 152 -2.83 22.28 16.16
C LYS A 152 -3.44 21.49 17.31
N PHE A 153 -3.04 20.25 17.55
CA PHE A 153 -3.50 19.43 18.68
C PHE A 153 -2.95 19.92 20.02
N LEU A 154 -1.71 20.41 20.05
CA LEU A 154 -1.11 20.99 21.25
C LEU A 154 -1.54 22.44 21.50
N GLY A 155 -2.21 23.08 20.54
CA GLY A 155 -2.46 24.52 20.54
C GLY A 155 -3.82 25.01 21.02
N ASN A 156 -4.92 24.24 20.89
CA ASN A 156 -6.28 24.78 21.11
C ASN A 156 -7.28 23.82 21.76
N ASN A 157 -8.00 24.33 22.78
CA ASN A 157 -9.19 23.76 23.44
C ASN A 157 -10.43 23.74 22.50
N THR A 158 -10.31 23.20 21.29
CA THR A 158 -11.44 23.05 20.36
C THR A 158 -12.25 21.80 20.70
N SER A 159 -13.57 21.81 20.45
CA SER A 159 -14.43 20.65 20.67
C SER A 159 -13.95 19.43 19.86
N GLN A 160 -14.07 18.25 20.45
CA GLN A 160 -13.56 16.99 19.91
C GLN A 160 -14.08 16.69 18.49
N GLU A 161 -15.37 16.94 18.23
CA GLU A 161 -15.99 16.76 16.90
C GLU A 161 -15.43 17.69 15.81
N GLU A 162 -15.08 18.94 16.14
CA GLU A 162 -14.55 19.89 15.15
C GLU A 162 -13.11 19.55 14.78
N ASN A 163 -12.33 19.07 15.76
CA ASN A 163 -11.00 18.54 15.54
C ASN A 163 -11.04 17.27 14.68
N GLU A 164 -11.96 16.34 14.93
CA GLU A 164 -12.16 15.13 14.12
C GLU A 164 -12.52 15.46 12.67
N ARG A 165 -13.43 16.42 12.42
CA ARG A 165 -13.77 16.84 11.05
C ARG A 165 -12.60 17.50 10.32
N LYS A 166 -11.81 18.34 10.99
CA LYS A 166 -10.60 18.95 10.41
C LYS A 166 -9.52 17.91 10.13
N LEU A 167 -9.34 16.96 11.04
CA LEU A 167 -8.45 15.81 10.87
C LEU A 167 -8.87 14.98 9.65
N ARG A 168 -10.17 14.69 9.51
CA ARG A 168 -10.74 13.91 8.40
C ARG A 168 -10.46 14.53 7.03
N ARG A 169 -10.61 15.85 6.90
CA ARG A 169 -10.33 16.58 5.65
C ARG A 169 -8.84 16.60 5.31
N LEU A 170 -7.98 16.77 6.31
CA LEU A 170 -6.52 16.72 6.12
C LEU A 170 -6.07 15.33 5.68
N VAL A 171 -6.60 14.28 6.32
CA VAL A 171 -6.34 12.89 5.96
C VAL A 171 -6.83 12.56 4.54
N GLU A 172 -8.00 13.07 4.15
CA GLU A 172 -8.50 12.94 2.77
C GLU A 172 -7.59 13.63 1.74
N SER A 173 -6.91 14.72 2.11
CA SER A 173 -5.94 15.38 1.24
C SER A 173 -4.56 14.69 1.17
N ILE A 174 -4.16 13.97 2.23
CA ILE A 174 -2.91 13.18 2.29
C ILE A 174 -3.02 11.96 1.38
N PHE A 175 -4.14 11.24 1.45
CA PHE A 175 -4.40 10.05 0.64
C PHE A 175 -5.10 10.35 -0.69
N ASP A 176 -4.95 11.58 -1.21
CA ASP A 176 -5.46 11.94 -2.52
C ASP A 176 -4.89 10.97 -3.58
N VAL A 177 -5.78 10.51 -4.46
CA VAL A 177 -5.48 9.60 -5.58
C VAL A 177 -4.28 10.10 -6.37
N LYS A 178 -4.15 11.42 -6.53
CA LYS A 178 -3.02 12.06 -7.22
C LYS A 178 -1.66 11.80 -6.54
N ALA A 179 -1.62 11.76 -5.22
CA ALA A 179 -0.39 11.47 -4.48
C ALA A 179 0.04 10.01 -4.68
N ILE A 180 -0.92 9.09 -4.72
CA ILE A 180 -0.67 7.66 -4.97
C ILE A 180 -0.24 7.44 -6.43
N GLU A 181 -0.83 8.17 -7.38
CA GLU A 181 -0.39 8.16 -8.79
C GLU A 181 1.02 8.71 -8.97
N SER A 182 1.39 9.78 -8.25
CA SER A 182 2.77 10.28 -8.23
C SER A 182 3.74 9.21 -7.72
N LEU A 183 3.41 8.55 -6.60
CA LEU A 183 4.23 7.46 -6.05
C LEU A 183 4.35 6.29 -7.02
N GLU A 184 3.27 5.96 -7.73
CA GLU A 184 3.28 4.93 -8.77
C GLU A 184 4.28 5.27 -9.89
N ASP A 185 4.33 6.52 -10.32
CA ASP A 185 5.25 6.95 -11.36
C ASP A 185 6.70 6.94 -10.88
N ASP A 186 6.96 7.27 -9.63
CA ASP A 186 8.29 7.14 -9.02
C ASP A 186 8.74 5.68 -8.93
N VAL A 187 7.83 4.78 -8.50
CA VAL A 187 8.06 3.32 -8.51
C VAL A 187 8.42 2.84 -9.93
N LYS A 188 7.73 3.32 -10.95
CA LYS A 188 8.03 2.99 -12.36
C LYS A 188 9.40 3.54 -12.80
N LYS A 189 9.76 4.77 -12.42
CA LYS A 189 11.07 5.36 -12.74
C LYS A 189 12.21 4.52 -12.16
N VAL A 190 12.12 4.16 -10.88
CA VAL A 190 13.09 3.28 -10.22
C VAL A 190 13.12 1.89 -10.86
N ALA A 191 11.97 1.32 -11.21
CA ALA A 191 11.94 0.04 -11.92
C ALA A 191 12.65 0.12 -13.29
N ARG A 192 12.46 1.22 -14.02
CA ARG A 192 13.09 1.45 -15.33
C ARG A 192 14.61 1.64 -15.23
N SER A 193 15.11 2.27 -14.17
CA SER A 193 16.55 2.43 -13.96
C SER A 193 17.26 1.08 -13.71
N ILE A 194 16.54 0.09 -13.16
CA ILE A 194 17.06 -1.27 -12.95
C ILE A 194 17.08 -2.04 -14.27
N SER A 195 15.91 -2.17 -14.91
CA SER A 195 15.79 -2.81 -16.23
C SER A 195 14.41 -2.58 -16.85
N ILE A 196 14.34 -2.68 -18.18
CA ILE A 196 13.06 -2.63 -18.90
C ILE A 196 12.11 -3.76 -18.48
N PHE A 197 12.64 -4.94 -18.12
CA PHE A 197 11.84 -6.07 -17.66
C PHE A 197 11.23 -5.82 -16.30
N ASP A 198 11.98 -5.21 -15.38
CA ASP A 198 11.46 -4.85 -14.06
C ASP A 198 10.38 -3.78 -14.18
N PHE A 199 10.56 -2.77 -15.05
CA PHE A 199 9.51 -1.80 -15.38
C PHE A 199 8.22 -2.46 -15.88
N ILE A 200 8.31 -3.39 -16.84
CA ILE A 200 7.13 -4.10 -17.38
C ILE A 200 6.45 -4.93 -16.28
N ARG A 201 7.23 -5.66 -15.47
CA ARG A 201 6.69 -6.47 -14.36
C ARG A 201 5.96 -5.63 -13.34
N VAL A 202 6.56 -4.52 -12.93
CA VAL A 202 5.98 -3.55 -11.98
C VAL A 202 4.70 -2.95 -12.53
N LYS A 203 4.72 -2.45 -13.77
CA LYS A 203 3.53 -1.91 -14.46
C LYS A 203 2.39 -2.93 -14.48
N ASN A 204 2.69 -4.19 -14.81
CA ASN A 204 1.68 -5.24 -14.86
C ASN A 204 1.14 -5.61 -13.46
N LYS A 205 1.99 -5.67 -12.44
CA LYS A 205 1.59 -5.94 -11.05
C LYS A 205 0.69 -4.84 -10.50
N ILE A 206 1.05 -3.58 -10.72
CA ILE A 206 0.26 -2.41 -10.33
C ILE A 206 -1.10 -2.43 -11.04
N LYS A 207 -1.13 -2.62 -12.37
CA LYS A 207 -2.38 -2.73 -13.13
C LYS A 207 -3.27 -3.86 -12.62
N LYS A 208 -2.69 -5.04 -12.34
CA LYS A 208 -3.44 -6.18 -11.79
C LYS A 208 -4.04 -5.86 -10.42
N ARG A 209 -3.28 -5.20 -9.54
CA ARG A 209 -3.76 -4.81 -8.21
C ARG A 209 -4.85 -3.72 -8.28
N LYS A 210 -4.68 -2.69 -9.12
CA LYS A 210 -5.74 -1.68 -9.37
C LYS A 210 -7.03 -2.34 -9.86
N ASN A 211 -6.92 -3.20 -10.86
CA ASN A 211 -8.08 -3.93 -11.37
C ASN A 211 -8.71 -4.82 -10.29
N PHE A 212 -7.91 -5.47 -9.45
CA PHE A 212 -8.42 -6.26 -8.33
C PHE A 212 -9.19 -5.37 -7.33
N LEU A 213 -8.62 -4.23 -6.91
CA LEU A 213 -9.26 -3.33 -5.95
C LEU A 213 -10.56 -2.71 -6.49
N LEU A 214 -10.61 -2.41 -7.79
CA LEU A 214 -11.82 -1.87 -8.44
C LEU A 214 -12.90 -2.93 -8.70
N ASN A 215 -12.54 -4.22 -8.74
CA ASN A 215 -13.45 -5.32 -9.09
C ASN A 215 -13.55 -6.39 -7.99
N SER A 216 -13.14 -6.09 -6.75
CA SER A 216 -12.92 -7.07 -5.67
C SER A 216 -14.18 -7.81 -5.22
N HIS A 217 -15.37 -7.25 -5.45
CA HIS A 217 -16.66 -7.83 -5.08
C HIS A 217 -16.92 -9.26 -5.59
N LYS A 218 -16.13 -9.79 -6.53
CA LYS A 218 -16.40 -11.11 -7.15
C LYS A 218 -15.70 -12.30 -6.50
N ALA A 219 -14.68 -12.16 -5.64
CA ALA A 219 -13.89 -13.33 -5.23
C ALA A 219 -12.97 -13.12 -3.99
N ASP A 220 -13.41 -12.47 -2.92
CA ASP A 220 -12.57 -12.32 -1.72
C ASP A 220 -12.95 -13.30 -0.58
N PRO A 221 -12.10 -14.28 -0.24
CA PRO A 221 -12.30 -15.16 0.92
C PRO A 221 -12.38 -14.42 2.26
N GLU A 222 -11.77 -13.23 2.37
CA GLU A 222 -11.87 -12.42 3.59
C GLU A 222 -13.28 -11.84 3.77
N ILE A 223 -13.95 -11.46 2.68
CA ILE A 223 -15.36 -11.03 2.72
C ILE A 223 -16.24 -12.20 3.18
N GLU A 224 -15.95 -13.44 2.75
CA GLU A 224 -16.67 -14.62 3.25
C GLU A 224 -16.45 -14.84 4.75
N ARG A 225 -15.21 -14.66 5.24
CA ARG A 225 -14.87 -14.80 6.66
C ARG A 225 -15.53 -13.73 7.53
N LEU A 226 -15.60 -12.49 7.03
CA LEU A 226 -16.30 -11.38 7.67
C LEU A 226 -17.81 -11.64 7.71
N ALA A 227 -18.41 -12.09 6.61
CA ALA A 227 -19.82 -12.45 6.57
C ALA A 227 -20.16 -13.56 7.57
N SER A 228 -19.33 -14.60 7.70
CA SER A 228 -19.54 -15.65 8.71
C SER A 228 -19.42 -15.13 10.13
N SER A 229 -18.38 -14.34 10.44
CA SER A 229 -18.18 -13.77 11.78
C SER A 229 -19.34 -12.87 12.21
N PHE A 230 -19.84 -12.03 11.30
CA PHE A 230 -20.99 -11.18 11.55
C PHE A 230 -22.25 -12.00 11.85
N LEU A 231 -22.50 -13.06 11.07
CA LEU A 231 -23.63 -13.96 11.27
C LEU A 231 -23.57 -14.70 12.62
N ASP A 232 -22.38 -15.13 13.04
CA ASP A 232 -22.19 -15.76 14.34
C ASP A 232 -22.51 -14.77 15.47
N GLY A 233 -22.08 -13.51 15.35
CA GLY A 233 -22.44 -12.44 16.29
C GLY A 233 -23.94 -12.16 16.35
N VAL A 234 -24.62 -12.11 15.21
CA VAL A 234 -26.09 -11.90 15.14
C VAL A 234 -26.84 -13.07 15.78
N LYS A 235 -26.40 -14.32 15.57
CA LYS A 235 -26.99 -15.50 16.22
C LYS A 235 -26.85 -15.47 17.74
N MET A 236 -25.68 -15.09 18.26
CA MET A 236 -25.48 -14.97 19.71
C MET A 236 -26.46 -13.94 20.32
N LEU A 237 -26.64 -12.80 19.65
CA LEU A 237 -27.57 -11.76 20.11
C LEU A 237 -29.05 -12.19 20.05
N SER A 238 -29.44 -12.98 19.06
CA SER A 238 -30.83 -13.47 18.96
C SER A 238 -31.14 -14.58 19.98
N GLU A 239 -30.17 -15.44 20.29
CA GLU A 239 -30.28 -16.45 21.34
C GLU A 239 -30.39 -15.82 22.74
N ASP A 240 -29.63 -14.76 23.02
CA ASP A 240 -29.70 -14.04 24.29
C ASP A 240 -31.01 -13.25 24.44
N SER A 241 -31.52 -12.64 23.36
CA SER A 241 -32.84 -11.98 23.36
C SER A 241 -33.98 -12.97 23.65
N ASN A 242 -33.97 -14.14 23.02
CA ASN A 242 -34.99 -15.18 23.24
C ASN A 242 -34.93 -15.78 24.66
N LYS A 243 -33.73 -15.91 25.26
CA LYS A 243 -33.59 -16.33 26.66
C LYS A 243 -34.17 -15.28 27.62
N LYS A 244 -33.94 -13.99 27.33
CA LYS A 244 -34.44 -12.88 28.15
C LYS A 244 -35.97 -12.80 28.11
N HIS A 245 -36.58 -12.94 26.94
CA HIS A 245 -38.03 -12.98 26.81
C HIS A 245 -38.69 -14.23 27.41
N LYS A 246 -38.02 -15.39 27.39
CA LYS A 246 -38.52 -16.57 28.13
C LYS A 246 -38.47 -16.37 29.64
N ALA A 247 -37.40 -15.76 30.16
CA ALA A 247 -37.29 -15.47 31.59
C ALA A 247 -38.33 -14.44 32.06
N GLU A 248 -38.68 -13.47 31.21
CA GLU A 248 -39.75 -12.48 31.50
C GLU A 248 -41.17 -13.07 31.40
N ALA A 249 -41.37 -14.14 30.62
CA ALA A 249 -42.67 -14.81 30.48
C ALA A 249 -42.94 -15.86 31.58
N GLU A 250 -41.92 -16.25 32.36
CA GLU A 250 -42.02 -17.19 33.48
C GLU A 250 -42.17 -16.50 34.86
N ILE A 251 -42.16 -15.16 34.89
CA ILE A 251 -42.43 -14.30 36.07
C ILE A 251 -43.89 -13.84 36.04
#